data_AF-A0A1V5IGU5-F1
#
_entry.id   AF-A0A1V5IGU5-F1
#
_cell.length_a   1.000
_cell.length_b   1.000
_cell.length_c   1.000
_cell.angle_alpha   90.00
_cell.angle_beta   90.00
_cell.angle_gamma   90.00
#
_symmetry.space_group_name_H-M   'P 1'
#
loop_
_entity.id
_entity.type
_entity.pdbx_description
1 polymer ?
#
loop_
_entity_poly.entity_id
_entity_poly.type
_entity_poly.pdbx_seq_one_letter_code
_entity_poly.pdbx_strand_id
1 'polypeptide(L)'
;MNSRLLAPILLSLAFPLVLVVLLHSGIPPGSPPYVMGEIALILLFPMVPLIYGWFTGDAGGAVIIGTVPLMVFAVLVAALGPPDVLTSGRIAQMLVFFVPLVLLGGLIGYCASRQKISWLILAACCGVVWLMYFIRAGFN
;
A
#
# COMPACT_ATOMS: atom_id res chain seq x y z
N MET A 1 11.28 -18.94 6.83
CA MET A 1 10.88 -17.84 5.93
C MET A 1 12.10 -17.47 5.11
N ASN A 2 12.03 -17.44 3.77
CA ASN A 2 13.19 -17.17 2.92
C ASN A 2 13.70 -15.73 3.17
N SER A 3 14.98 -15.52 3.51
CA SER A 3 15.55 -14.18 3.74
C SER A 3 15.32 -13.20 2.56
N ARG A 4 15.08 -13.73 1.36
CA ARG A 4 14.77 -12.94 0.15
C ARG A 4 13.42 -12.22 0.19
N LEU A 5 12.47 -12.67 1.01
CA LEU A 5 11.16 -12.02 1.21
C LEU A 5 11.18 -10.99 2.34
N LEU A 6 12.06 -11.17 3.33
CA LEU A 6 12.13 -10.31 4.51
C LEU A 6 12.49 -8.87 4.15
N ALA A 7 13.50 -8.66 3.31
CA ALA A 7 13.94 -7.31 2.93
C ALA A 7 12.86 -6.48 2.23
N PRO A 8 12.17 -6.94 1.16
CA PRO A 8 11.12 -6.15 0.53
C PRO A 8 9.89 -5.95 1.42
N ILE A 9 9.53 -6.95 2.25
CA ILE A 9 8.45 -6.80 3.24
C ILE A 9 8.84 -5.71 4.24
N LEU A 10 10.01 -5.80 4.88
CA LEU A 10 10.50 -4.81 5.83
C LEU A 10 10.60 -3.41 5.21
N LEU A 11 11.07 -3.30 3.96
CA LEU A 11 11.12 -2.03 3.22
C LEU A 11 9.72 -1.44 3.03
N SER A 12 8.77 -2.25 2.55
CA SER A 12 7.39 -1.82 2.34
C SER A 12 6.64 -1.56 3.65
N LEU A 13 7.12 -2.09 4.79
CA LEU A 13 6.55 -1.89 6.12
C LEU A 13 7.17 -0.68 6.84
N ALA A 14 8.44 -0.37 6.56
CA ALA A 14 9.12 0.80 7.09
C ALA A 14 8.43 2.10 6.63
N PHE A 15 7.98 2.13 5.38
CA PHE A 15 7.31 3.30 4.79
C PHE A 15 6.00 3.71 5.50
N PRO A 16 5.01 2.82 5.65
CA PRO A 16 3.80 3.12 6.41
C PRO A 16 4.10 3.43 7.88
N LEU A 17 5.11 2.80 8.46
CA LEU A 17 5.49 3.04 9.86
C LEU A 17 6.09 4.44 10.05
N VAL A 18 6.93 4.91 9.11
CA VAL A 18 7.41 6.30 9.08
C VAL A 18 6.25 7.29 8.99
N LEU A 19 5.23 7.01 8.18
CA LEU A 19 4.06 7.88 8.06
C LEU A 19 3.25 7.92 9.37
N VAL A 20 3.03 6.78 10.02
CA VAL A 20 2.36 6.72 11.34
C VAL A 20 3.15 7.50 12.38
N VAL A 21 4.49 7.41 12.37
CA VAL A 21 5.35 8.21 13.24
C VAL A 21 5.20 9.70 12.93
N LEU A 22 5.22 10.12 11.66
CA LEU A 22 5.02 11.52 11.26
C LEU A 22 3.66 12.06 11.75
N LEU A 23 2.59 11.27 11.63
CA LEU A 23 1.25 11.57 12.15
C LEU A 23 1.25 11.84 13.67
N HIS A 24 2.05 11.09 14.42
CA HIS A 24 2.12 11.19 15.88
C HIS A 24 3.20 12.16 16.39
N SER A 25 4.11 12.60 15.52
CA SER A 25 5.21 13.50 15.88
C SER A 25 4.78 14.97 16.04
N GLY A 26 3.48 15.26 15.91
CA GLY A 26 2.96 16.63 15.97
C GLY A 26 3.30 17.48 14.75
N ILE A 27 3.79 16.86 13.67
CA ILE A 27 4.04 17.53 12.39
C ILE A 27 2.67 17.85 11.77
N PRO A 28 2.40 19.12 11.42
CA PRO A 28 1.08 19.48 10.92
C PRO A 28 0.81 18.80 9.57
N PRO A 29 -0.42 18.31 9.35
CA PRO A 29 -0.83 17.80 8.05
C PRO A 29 -0.67 18.90 6.99
N GLY A 30 -0.21 18.52 5.80
CA GLY A 30 0.10 19.46 4.70
C GLY A 30 1.48 20.10 4.75
N SER A 31 2.29 19.84 5.80
CA SER A 31 3.70 20.22 5.79
C SER A 31 4.49 19.44 4.72
N PRO A 32 5.58 20.01 4.16
CA PRO A 32 6.40 19.34 3.14
C PRO A 32 6.79 17.88 3.47
N PRO A 33 7.28 17.53 4.68
CA PRO A 33 7.65 16.14 4.98
C PRO A 33 6.45 15.19 4.99
N TYR A 34 5.28 15.70 5.41
CA TYR A 34 4.04 14.93 5.42
C TYR A 34 3.57 14.60 4.00
N VAL A 35 3.51 15.62 3.13
CA VAL A 35 3.11 15.48 1.73
C VAL A 35 4.08 14.57 0.96
N MET A 36 5.39 14.70 1.20
CA MET A 36 6.39 13.81 0.61
C MET A 36 6.18 12.35 1.04
N GLY A 37 5.85 12.12 2.32
CA GLY A 37 5.51 10.80 2.85
C GLY A 37 4.28 10.20 2.16
N GLU A 38 3.21 10.97 2.02
CA GLU A 38 1.99 10.52 1.34
C GLU A 38 2.24 10.16 -0.13
N ILE A 39 2.91 11.05 -0.88
CA ILE A 39 3.24 10.80 -2.30
C ILE A 39 4.06 9.53 -2.46
N ALA A 40 5.07 9.35 -1.62
CA ALA A 40 5.92 8.18 -1.71
C ALA A 40 5.16 6.90 -1.32
N LEU A 41 4.21 6.95 -0.39
CA LEU A 41 3.34 5.82 -0.06
C LEU A 41 2.44 5.45 -1.25
N ILE A 42 1.83 6.45 -1.90
CA ILE A 42 0.98 6.27 -3.09
C ILE A 42 1.73 5.58 -4.22
N LEU A 43 3.00 5.93 -4.44
CA LEU A 43 3.82 5.40 -5.53
C LEU A 43 4.49 4.08 -5.18
N LEU A 44 5.03 3.93 -3.98
CA LEU A 44 5.81 2.75 -3.60
C LEU A 44 4.93 1.51 -3.44
N PHE A 45 3.72 1.67 -2.89
CA PHE A 45 2.84 0.52 -2.64
C PHE A 45 2.46 -0.30 -3.87
N PRO A 46 2.11 0.30 -5.03
CA PRO A 46 1.93 -0.46 -6.26
C PRO A 46 3.26 -0.83 -6.93
N MET A 47 4.31 -0.02 -6.77
CA MET A 47 5.61 -0.27 -7.44
C MET A 47 6.38 -1.45 -6.84
N VAL A 48 6.42 -1.60 -5.53
CA VAL A 48 7.18 -2.67 -4.86
C VAL A 48 6.69 -4.07 -5.27
N PRO A 49 5.39 -4.42 -5.19
CA PRO A 49 4.91 -5.72 -5.65
C PRO A 49 5.06 -5.90 -7.16
N LEU A 50 4.97 -4.82 -7.96
CA LEU A 50 5.20 -4.87 -9.41
C LEU A 50 6.66 -5.26 -9.72
N ILE A 51 7.62 -4.54 -9.15
CA ILE A 51 9.06 -4.78 -9.34
C ILE A 51 9.41 -6.16 -8.80
N TYR A 52 8.99 -6.47 -7.57
CA TYR A 52 9.27 -7.77 -6.96
C TYR A 52 8.71 -8.91 -7.79
N GLY A 53 7.43 -8.84 -8.18
CA GLY A 53 6.79 -9.86 -9.01
C GLY A 53 7.52 -10.05 -10.34
N TRP A 54 7.81 -8.96 -11.04
CA TRP A 54 8.51 -9.04 -12.32
C TRP A 54 9.90 -9.68 -12.22
N PHE A 55 10.73 -9.25 -11.26
CA PHE A 55 12.10 -9.76 -11.15
C PHE A 55 12.19 -11.17 -10.57
N THR A 56 11.31 -11.54 -9.64
CA THR A 56 11.42 -12.83 -8.95
C THR A 56 10.57 -13.93 -9.59
N GLY A 57 9.47 -13.58 -10.25
CA GLY A 57 8.47 -14.55 -10.72
C GLY A 57 7.71 -15.25 -9.59
N ASP A 58 7.97 -14.91 -8.33
CA ASP A 58 7.29 -15.51 -7.17
C ASP A 58 5.93 -14.84 -6.96
N ALA A 59 4.89 -15.52 -7.44
CA ALA A 59 3.50 -15.05 -7.30
C ALA A 59 3.08 -14.91 -5.85
N GLY A 60 3.46 -15.86 -4.98
CA GLY A 60 3.08 -15.83 -3.57
C GLY A 60 3.76 -14.66 -2.85
N GLY A 61 5.07 -14.52 -3.05
CA GLY A 61 5.85 -13.40 -2.52
C GLY A 61 5.35 -12.04 -2.98
N ALA A 62 5.05 -11.90 -4.28
CA ALA A 62 4.56 -10.65 -4.86
C ALA A 62 3.17 -10.26 -4.31
N VAL A 63 2.27 -11.22 -4.13
CA VAL A 63 0.96 -10.97 -3.50
C VAL A 63 1.13 -10.55 -2.05
N ILE A 64 2.00 -11.23 -1.28
CA ILE A 64 2.25 -10.90 0.13
C ILE A 64 2.79 -9.49 0.25
N ILE A 65 3.79 -9.12 -0.56
CA ILE A 65 4.39 -7.77 -0.56
C ILE A 65 3.38 -6.69 -0.98
N GLY A 66 2.43 -7.02 -1.85
CA GLY A 66 1.37 -6.08 -2.26
C GLY A 66 0.22 -5.93 -1.26
N THR A 67 0.04 -6.88 -0.33
CA THR A 67 -1.14 -6.94 0.55
C THR A 67 -0.82 -6.67 2.01
N VAL A 68 0.14 -7.41 2.58
CA VAL A 68 0.45 -7.40 4.02
C VAL A 68 0.88 -6.02 4.53
N PRO A 69 1.78 -5.28 3.86
CA PRO A 69 2.21 -3.98 4.37
C PRO A 69 1.07 -2.97 4.44
N LEU A 70 0.12 -3.05 3.50
CA LEU A 70 -1.02 -2.13 3.45
C LEU A 70 -2.05 -2.50 4.52
N MET A 71 -2.27 -3.79 4.73
CA MET A 71 -3.11 -4.29 5.84
C MET A 71 -2.55 -3.86 7.20
N VAL A 72 -1.24 -4.02 7.41
CA VAL A 72 -0.58 -3.60 8.65
C VAL A 72 -0.71 -2.09 8.83
N PHE A 73 -0.50 -1.31 7.76
CA PHE A 73 -0.70 0.14 7.80
C PHE A 73 -2.14 0.52 8.19
N ALA A 74 -3.14 -0.10 7.56
CA ALA A 74 -4.55 0.14 7.86
C ALA A 74 -4.89 -0.15 9.33
N VAL A 75 -4.38 -1.26 9.87
CA VAL A 75 -4.55 -1.63 11.28
C VAL A 75 -3.86 -0.63 12.21
N LEU A 76 -2.64 -0.19 11.89
CA LEU A 76 -1.92 0.80 12.69
C LEU A 76 -2.64 2.15 12.72
N VAL A 77 -3.13 2.62 11.57
CA VAL A 77 -3.92 3.85 11.48
C VAL A 77 -5.23 3.74 12.28
N ALA A 78 -5.90 2.59 12.24
CA ALA A 78 -7.11 2.36 13.02
C ALA A 78 -6.85 2.28 14.53
N ALA A 79 -5.74 1.65 14.94
CA ALA A 79 -5.40 1.43 16.35
C ALA A 79 -4.81 2.67 17.03
N LEU A 80 -4.06 3.48 16.30
CA LEU A 80 -3.39 4.68 16.82
C LEU A 80 -4.13 5.97 16.46
N GLY A 81 -5.15 5.90 15.58
CA GLY A 81 -6.00 7.03 15.26
C GLY A 81 -6.84 7.50 16.46
N PRO A 82 -7.43 8.71 16.39
CA PRO A 82 -8.28 9.23 17.45
C PRO A 82 -9.43 8.26 17.80
N PRO A 83 -9.88 8.21 19.07
CA PRO A 83 -10.81 7.19 19.56
C PRO A 83 -12.16 7.15 18.81
N ASP A 84 -12.54 8.24 18.15
CA ASP A 84 -13.73 8.33 17.29
C ASP A 84 -13.67 7.43 16.04
N VAL A 85 -12.49 6.89 15.70
CA VAL A 85 -12.25 6.01 14.55
C VAL A 85 -12.92 4.63 14.71
N LEU A 86 -13.18 4.16 15.94
CA LEU A 86 -13.87 2.89 16.19
C LEU A 86 -15.41 2.97 16.11
N THR A 87 -15.97 4.10 15.69
CA THR A 87 -17.41 4.18 15.38
C THR A 87 -17.73 3.36 14.13
N SER A 88 -18.87 2.65 14.13
CA SER A 88 -19.25 1.71 13.06
C SER A 88 -19.25 2.34 11.66
N GLY A 89 -19.63 3.61 11.54
CA GLY A 89 -19.60 4.36 10.28
C GLY A 89 -18.19 4.61 9.74
N ARG A 90 -17.22 4.86 10.62
CA ARG A 90 -15.83 5.19 10.25
C ARG A 90 -15.02 3.94 9.92
N ILE A 91 -15.31 2.81 10.57
CA ILE A 91 -14.80 1.49 10.20
C ILE A 91 -15.25 1.11 8.79
N ALA A 92 -16.54 1.33 8.46
CA ALA A 92 -17.05 1.05 7.11
C ALA A 92 -16.34 1.89 6.04
N GLN A 93 -16.10 3.18 6.31
CA GLN A 93 -15.33 4.04 5.41
C GLN A 93 -13.88 3.56 5.24
N MET A 94 -13.20 3.17 6.32
CA MET A 94 -11.85 2.62 6.24
C MET A 94 -11.80 1.32 5.44
N LEU A 95 -12.77 0.42 5.61
CA LEU A 95 -12.83 -0.83 4.84
C LEU A 95 -13.09 -0.57 3.35
N VAL A 96 -14.03 0.32 3.03
CA VAL A 96 -14.31 0.70 1.64
C VAL A 96 -13.07 1.33 1.00
N PHE A 97 -12.26 2.07 1.75
CA PHE A 97 -10.99 2.58 1.25
C PHE A 97 -9.94 1.48 1.13
N PHE A 98 -9.54 0.81 2.22
CA PHE A 98 -8.37 -0.06 2.22
C PHE A 98 -8.55 -1.39 1.49
N VAL A 99 -9.75 -2.00 1.53
CA VAL A 99 -9.96 -3.34 0.94
C VAL A 99 -9.68 -3.35 -0.57
N PRO A 100 -10.24 -2.42 -1.39
CA PRO A 100 -9.89 -2.33 -2.81
C PRO A 100 -8.41 -2.12 -3.07
N LEU A 101 -7.72 -1.28 -2.28
CA LEU A 101 -6.28 -1.08 -2.45
C LEU A 101 -5.52 -2.37 -2.15
N VAL A 102 -5.80 -3.06 -1.04
CA VAL A 102 -5.13 -4.32 -0.70
C VAL A 102 -5.29 -5.34 -1.83
N LEU A 103 -6.51 -5.48 -2.37
CA LEU A 103 -6.78 -6.38 -3.49
C LEU A 103 -6.01 -5.97 -4.76
N LEU A 104 -5.97 -4.68 -5.09
CA LEU A 104 -5.20 -4.16 -6.22
C LEU A 104 -3.70 -4.40 -6.04
N GLY A 105 -3.15 -4.18 -4.85
CA GLY A 105 -1.73 -4.41 -4.56
C GLY A 105 -1.33 -5.86 -4.74
N GLY A 106 -2.16 -6.79 -4.25
CA GLY A 106 -1.99 -8.22 -4.48
C GLY A 106 -2.10 -8.59 -5.96
N LEU A 107 -3.07 -8.03 -6.68
CA LEU A 107 -3.28 -8.29 -8.10
C LEU A 107 -2.12 -7.78 -8.96
N ILE A 108 -1.60 -6.58 -8.67
CA ILE A 108 -0.42 -6.01 -9.33
C ILE A 108 0.77 -6.97 -9.19
N GLY A 109 1.04 -7.43 -7.97
CA GLY A 109 2.12 -8.38 -7.70
C GLY A 109 1.94 -9.71 -8.45
N TYR A 110 0.74 -10.29 -8.39
CA TYR A 110 0.41 -11.53 -9.08
C TYR A 110 0.53 -11.43 -10.60
N CYS A 111 0.04 -10.34 -11.20
CA CYS A 111 0.14 -10.13 -12.64
C CYS A 111 1.60 -9.92 -13.07
N ALA A 112 2.37 -9.13 -12.31
CA ALA A 112 3.78 -8.90 -12.59
C ALA A 112 4.61 -10.20 -12.50
N SER A 113 4.26 -11.11 -11.59
CA SER A 113 4.96 -12.40 -11.43
C SER A 113 4.82 -13.37 -12.59
N ARG A 114 3.91 -13.12 -13.54
CA ARG A 114 3.77 -13.93 -14.75
C ARG A 114 4.88 -13.70 -15.78
N GLN A 115 5.72 -12.67 -15.60
CA GLN A 115 6.90 -12.37 -16.44
C GLN A 115 6.63 -12.31 -17.96
N LYS A 116 5.40 -11.99 -18.34
CA LYS A 116 4.98 -11.80 -19.73
C LYS A 116 4.55 -10.35 -19.92
N ILE A 117 4.92 -9.74 -21.05
CA ILE A 117 4.63 -8.32 -21.33
C ILE A 117 3.13 -8.02 -21.24
N SER A 118 2.27 -8.91 -21.76
CA SER A 118 0.81 -8.75 -21.68
C SER A 118 0.31 -8.66 -20.23
N TRP A 119 0.88 -9.44 -19.33
CA TRP A 119 0.53 -9.45 -17.90
C TRP A 119 1.14 -8.28 -17.15
N LEU A 120 2.32 -7.79 -17.59
CA LEU A 120 2.92 -6.58 -17.04
C LEU A 120 2.12 -5.32 -17.44
N ILE A 121 1.58 -5.26 -18.65
CA ILE A 121 0.64 -4.20 -19.05
C ILE A 121 -0.59 -4.23 -18.14
N LEU A 122 -1.15 -5.41 -17.87
CA LEU A 122 -2.28 -5.55 -16.94
C LEU A 122 -1.92 -5.08 -15.52
N ALA A 123 -0.73 -5.45 -15.02
CA ALA A 123 -0.24 -4.98 -13.72
C ALA A 123 -0.09 -3.46 -13.69
N ALA A 124 0.45 -2.86 -14.75
CA ALA A 124 0.56 -1.41 -14.89
C ALA A 124 -0.82 -0.73 -14.92
N CYS A 125 -1.79 -1.28 -15.65
CA CYS A 125 -3.18 -0.80 -15.63
C CYS A 125 -3.78 -0.85 -14.22
N CYS A 126 -3.54 -1.92 -13.47
CA CYS A 126 -3.98 -2.01 -12.06
C CYS A 126 -3.30 -0.95 -11.18
N GLY A 127 -2.02 -0.65 -11.43
CA GLY A 127 -1.30 0.45 -10.79
C GLY A 127 -1.90 1.82 -11.10
N VAL A 128 -2.35 2.06 -12.34
CA VAL A 128 -3.06 3.30 -12.69
C VAL A 128 -4.42 3.38 -11.99
N VAL A 129 -5.17 2.28 -11.92
CA VAL A 129 -6.44 2.22 -11.17
C VAL A 129 -6.21 2.51 -9.69
N TRP A 130 -5.13 1.99 -9.10
CA TRP A 130 -4.72 2.31 -7.74
C TRP A 130 -4.53 3.82 -7.55
N LEU A 131 -3.77 4.47 -8.44
CA LEU A 131 -3.54 5.93 -8.36
C LEU A 131 -4.84 6.72 -8.48
N MET A 132 -5.69 6.36 -9.46
CA MET A 132 -6.99 7.01 -9.64
C MET A 132 -7.90 6.85 -8.42
N TYR A 133 -7.93 5.66 -7.83
CA TYR A 133 -8.73 5.38 -6.64
C TYR A 133 -8.23 6.21 -5.45
N PHE A 134 -6.91 6.25 -5.22
CA PHE A 134 -6.32 7.03 -4.15
C PHE A 134 -6.60 8.52 -4.29
N ILE A 135 -6.38 9.09 -5.49
CA ILE A 135 -6.66 10.50 -5.77
C ILE A 135 -8.13 10.80 -5.51
N ARG A 136 -9.06 10.01 -6.06
CA ARG A 136 -10.49 10.26 -5.90
C ARG A 136 -10.97 10.17 -4.45
N ALA A 137 -10.38 9.27 -3.66
CA ALA A 137 -10.74 9.10 -2.26
C ALA A 137 -10.03 10.09 -1.32
N GLY A 138 -8.88 10.66 -1.71
CA GLY A 138 -8.16 11.68 -0.93
C GLY A 138 -8.66 13.12 -1.13
N PHE A 139 -9.39 13.41 -2.22
CA PHE A 139 -9.95 14.73 -2.53
C PHE A 139 -11.43 14.91 -2.14
N ASN A 140 -12.07 13.90 -1.53
CA ASN A 140 -13.45 13.93 -1.03
C ASN A 140 -13.48 13.99 0.50
#